data_AF-A0A432FIS6-F1
#
_entry.id   AF-A0A432FIS6-F1
#
_cell.length_a   1.000
_cell.length_b   1.000
_cell.length_c   1.000
_cell.angle_alpha   90.00
_cell.angle_beta   90.00
_cell.angle_gamma   90.00
#
_symmetry.space_group_name_H-M   'P 1'
#
loop_
_entity.id
_entity.type
_entity.pdbx_description
1 polymer ?
#
loop_
_entity_poly.entity_id
_entity_poly.type
_entity_poly.pdbx_seq_one_letter_code
_entity_poly.pdbx_strand_id
1 'polypeptide(L)'
;MKTFGTLEYAIDKFSGSWAWKISGVRAVMMISKLIPKLWYGNGPNEVIIPDNEKNVEQIRLILERYPLEILSKAVWQRKARAKVIKKPSNPKIEKLSKAIPKKQFRGKLLNFQKMGLDFLLKSSGNALLADDMGLGKTVQTLAYIATEKQSVPVLVIAPLVTLTNWQREIERFMKKKSKNGRITEDGVPTITTIRSGKQKELSGYDFYLINYELLYKRQIDLSKLNIR
;
A
#
# COMPACT_ATOMS: atom_id res chain seq x y z
N MET A 1 -14.17 -33.39 -18.89
CA MET A 1 -13.32 -32.85 -17.81
C MET A 1 -13.76 -33.51 -16.51
N LYS A 2 -12.88 -34.27 -15.84
CA LYS A 2 -13.22 -34.89 -14.55
C LYS A 2 -13.23 -33.79 -13.48
N THR A 3 -14.38 -33.55 -12.85
CA THR A 3 -14.52 -32.60 -11.74
C THR A 3 -13.68 -33.09 -10.56
N PHE A 4 -12.95 -32.18 -9.89
CA PHE A 4 -12.04 -32.54 -8.80
C PHE A 4 -12.76 -32.73 -7.45
N GLY A 5 -14.04 -32.37 -7.40
CA GLY A 5 -14.90 -32.38 -6.22
C GLY A 5 -16.14 -31.51 -6.45
N THR A 6 -16.94 -31.34 -5.39
CA THR A 6 -18.15 -30.50 -5.38
C THR A 6 -18.00 -29.36 -4.36
N LEU A 7 -18.65 -28.22 -4.65
CA LEU A 7 -18.79 -27.08 -3.74
C LEU A 7 -20.27 -26.81 -3.47
N GLU A 8 -20.65 -26.86 -2.21
CA GLU A 8 -22.02 -26.67 -1.72
C GLU A 8 -22.05 -25.59 -0.63
N TYR A 9 -23.15 -24.83 -0.56
CA TYR A 9 -23.42 -23.91 0.54
C TYR A 9 -24.49 -24.54 1.44
N ALA A 10 -24.08 -24.99 2.63
CA ALA A 10 -24.90 -25.77 3.54
C ALA A 10 -24.84 -25.21 4.97
N ILE A 11 -25.86 -25.50 5.77
CA ILE A 11 -25.85 -25.18 7.20
C ILE A 11 -24.89 -26.17 7.88
N ASP A 12 -23.92 -25.64 8.61
CA ASP A 12 -23.07 -26.45 9.46
C ASP A 12 -23.85 -26.93 10.70
N LYS A 13 -23.79 -28.23 10.94
CA LYS A 13 -24.50 -28.91 12.04
C LYS A 13 -23.92 -28.55 13.41
N PHE A 14 -22.65 -28.14 13.49
CA PHE A 14 -21.97 -27.85 14.75
C PHE A 14 -22.10 -26.39 15.17
N SER A 15 -21.91 -25.45 14.25
CA SER A 15 -22.00 -24.01 14.51
C SER A 15 -23.38 -23.41 14.26
N GLY A 16 -24.30 -24.15 13.63
CA GLY A 16 -25.63 -23.65 13.23
C GLY A 16 -25.58 -22.51 12.20
N SER A 17 -24.41 -22.24 11.63
CA SER A 17 -24.17 -21.14 10.70
C SER A 17 -24.02 -21.65 9.27
N TRP A 18 -24.31 -20.81 8.28
CA TRP A 18 -24.09 -21.17 6.89
C TRP A 18 -22.60 -21.22 6.55
N ALA A 19 -22.18 -22.28 5.89
CA ALA A 19 -20.79 -22.55 5.56
C ALA A 19 -20.64 -23.14 4.15
N TRP A 20 -19.42 -23.09 3.63
CA TRP A 20 -19.04 -23.74 2.38
C TRP A 20 -18.58 -25.16 2.66
N LYS A 21 -19.30 -26.13 2.10
CA LYS A 21 -18.94 -27.54 2.15
C LYS A 21 -18.25 -27.91 0.85
N ILE A 22 -17.05 -28.47 0.94
CA ILE A 22 -16.30 -28.97 -0.21
C ILE A 22 -16.07 -30.45 -0.06
N SER A 23 -16.48 -31.23 -1.07
CA SER A 23 -16.32 -32.69 -1.07
C SER A 23 -15.42 -33.13 -2.21
N GLY A 24 -14.60 -34.15 -1.96
CA GLY A 24 -13.71 -34.78 -2.94
C GLY A 24 -12.26 -34.86 -2.47
N VAL A 25 -11.64 -36.03 -2.63
CA VAL A 25 -10.30 -36.34 -2.10
C VAL A 25 -9.26 -35.29 -2.51
N ARG A 26 -9.22 -34.93 -3.80
CA ARG A 26 -8.26 -33.97 -4.34
C ARG A 26 -8.58 -32.53 -3.95
N ALA A 27 -9.86 -32.16 -3.96
CA ALA A 27 -10.30 -30.84 -3.55
C ALA A 27 -9.94 -30.56 -2.08
N VAL A 28 -10.26 -31.50 -1.19
CA VAL A 28 -9.94 -31.44 0.25
C VAL A 28 -8.44 -31.33 0.48
N MET A 29 -7.63 -32.15 -0.19
CA MET A 29 -6.16 -32.10 -0.06
C MET A 29 -5.54 -30.79 -0.57
N MET A 30 -6.16 -30.11 -1.53
CA MET A 30 -5.65 -28.83 -2.03
C MET A 30 -6.05 -27.66 -1.14
N ILE A 31 -7.30 -27.65 -0.68
CA ILE A 31 -7.79 -26.69 0.32
C ILE A 31 -6.99 -26.82 1.61
N SER A 32 -6.58 -28.04 1.94
CA SER A 32 -5.82 -28.28 3.15
C SER A 32 -4.42 -27.64 3.13
N LYS A 33 -3.86 -27.38 1.96
CA LYS A 33 -2.61 -26.62 1.86
C LYS A 33 -2.81 -25.12 2.04
N LEU A 34 -4.01 -24.60 1.77
CA LEU A 34 -4.30 -23.17 1.70
C LEU A 34 -4.95 -22.61 2.97
N ILE A 35 -5.73 -23.42 3.69
CA ILE A 35 -6.47 -22.97 4.88
C ILE A 35 -6.18 -23.88 6.10
N PRO A 36 -4.97 -23.90 6.67
CA PRO A 36 -4.51 -24.88 7.68
C PRO A 36 -5.39 -25.08 8.93
N LYS A 37 -6.26 -24.13 9.28
CA LYS A 37 -6.88 -24.01 10.60
C LYS A 37 -8.40 -24.20 10.64
N LEU A 38 -9.03 -24.64 9.56
CA LEU A 38 -10.50 -24.62 9.43
C LEU A 38 -11.09 -25.92 8.86
N TRP A 39 -10.50 -27.10 9.15
CA TRP A 39 -11.04 -28.38 8.65
C TRP A 39 -11.69 -29.18 9.76
N TYR A 40 -13.01 -29.24 9.71
CA TYR A 40 -13.76 -30.39 10.19
C TYR A 40 -14.79 -30.73 9.12
N GLY A 41 -15.23 -31.99 9.10
CA GLY A 41 -16.17 -32.50 8.12
C GLY A 41 -16.82 -33.76 8.66
N ASN A 42 -17.96 -34.13 8.09
CA ASN A 42 -18.69 -35.35 8.50
C ASN A 42 -18.03 -36.63 7.96
N GLY A 43 -16.95 -36.51 7.17
CA GLY A 43 -16.18 -37.62 6.62
C GLY A 43 -14.79 -37.20 6.12
N PRO A 44 -13.92 -38.15 5.78
CA PRO A 44 -12.51 -37.90 5.42
C PRO A 44 -12.32 -37.11 4.11
N ASN A 45 -13.36 -37.07 3.28
CA ASN A 45 -13.34 -36.40 1.98
C ASN A 45 -14.26 -35.19 1.93
N GLU A 46 -14.61 -34.62 3.09
CA GLU A 46 -15.44 -33.43 3.20
C GLU A 46 -14.79 -32.40 4.11
N VAL A 47 -14.86 -31.13 3.74
CA VAL A 47 -14.38 -30.01 4.54
C VAL A 47 -15.45 -28.94 4.61
N ILE A 48 -15.71 -28.44 5.82
CA ILE A 48 -16.61 -27.33 6.09
C ILE A 48 -15.76 -26.08 6.36
N ILE A 49 -16.01 -25.02 5.60
CA ILE A 49 -15.30 -23.74 5.67
C ILE A 49 -16.30 -22.65 6.03
N PRO A 50 -16.11 -21.90 7.14
CA PRO A 50 -16.98 -20.79 7.48
C PRO A 50 -17.03 -19.73 6.38
N ASP A 51 -18.20 -19.13 6.18
CA ASP A 51 -18.39 -18.07 5.21
C ASP A 51 -17.72 -16.76 5.68
N ASN A 52 -16.59 -16.41 5.06
CA ASN A 52 -15.84 -15.18 5.31
C ASN A 52 -15.25 -14.67 3.97
N GLU A 53 -15.11 -13.35 3.80
CA GLU A 53 -14.61 -12.75 2.55
C GLU A 53 -13.27 -13.37 2.12
N LYS A 54 -12.33 -13.53 3.07
CA LYS A 54 -11.02 -14.18 2.84
C LYS A 54 -11.14 -15.64 2.38
N ASN A 55 -12.06 -16.40 2.99
CA ASN A 55 -12.24 -17.81 2.67
C ASN A 55 -12.87 -17.99 1.27
N VAL A 56 -13.84 -17.14 0.91
CA VAL A 56 -14.46 -17.14 -0.42
C VAL A 56 -13.43 -16.83 -1.51
N GLU A 57 -12.52 -15.90 -1.25
CA GLU A 57 -11.42 -15.57 -2.17
C GLU A 57 -10.44 -16.75 -2.32
N GLN A 58 -10.09 -17.43 -1.23
CA GLN A 58 -9.27 -18.64 -1.28
C GLN A 58 -9.93 -19.79 -2.05
N ILE A 59 -11.24 -20.02 -1.87
CA ILE A 59 -11.99 -21.01 -2.64
C ILE A 59 -12.01 -20.66 -4.13
N ARG A 60 -12.16 -19.36 -4.46
CA ARG A 60 -12.12 -18.87 -5.84
C ARG A 60 -10.80 -19.18 -6.53
N LEU A 61 -9.66 -18.92 -5.87
CA LEU A 61 -8.34 -19.24 -6.41
C LEU A 61 -8.16 -20.74 -6.70
N ILE A 62 -8.76 -21.60 -5.87
CA ILE A 62 -8.72 -23.05 -6.09
C ILE A 62 -9.58 -23.44 -7.29
N LEU A 63 -10.78 -22.88 -7.43
CA LEU A 63 -11.67 -23.14 -8.56
C LEU A 63 -11.06 -22.76 -9.91
N GLU A 64 -10.26 -21.69 -9.96
CA GLU A 64 -9.53 -21.28 -11.17
C GLU A 64 -8.48 -22.32 -11.60
N ARG A 65 -7.86 -23.01 -10.64
CA ARG A 65 -6.81 -24.00 -10.91
C ARG A 65 -7.32 -25.45 -10.97
N TYR A 66 -8.38 -25.77 -10.24
CA TYR A 66 -9.00 -27.08 -10.10
C TYR A 66 -10.52 -26.93 -10.17
N PRO A 67 -11.14 -27.21 -11.34
CA PRO A 67 -12.57 -27.03 -11.50
C PRO A 67 -13.34 -27.98 -10.58
N LEU A 68 -14.14 -27.41 -9.68
CA LEU A 68 -15.11 -28.12 -8.85
C LEU A 68 -16.52 -27.93 -9.44
N GLU A 69 -17.38 -28.90 -9.20
CA GLU A 69 -18.79 -28.80 -9.53
C GLU A 69 -19.52 -27.97 -8.47
N ILE A 70 -19.98 -26.79 -8.86
CA ILE A 70 -20.69 -25.87 -7.96
C ILE A 70 -22.16 -26.29 -7.92
N LEU A 71 -22.61 -26.84 -6.80
CA LEU A 71 -23.99 -27.22 -6.56
C LEU A 71 -24.85 -25.97 -6.27
N SER A 72 -24.33 -25.06 -5.44
CA SER A 72 -25.02 -23.83 -5.04
C SER A 72 -24.68 -22.63 -5.95
N LYS A 73 -24.90 -22.76 -7.26
CA LYS A 73 -24.47 -21.78 -8.28
C LYS A 73 -24.94 -20.35 -7.99
N ALA A 74 -26.20 -20.16 -7.61
CA ALA A 74 -26.75 -18.82 -7.35
C ALA A 74 -26.08 -18.12 -6.14
N VAL A 75 -25.83 -18.88 -5.06
CA VAL A 75 -25.19 -18.35 -3.86
C VAL A 75 -23.71 -18.05 -4.13
N TRP A 76 -23.02 -18.95 -4.84
CA TRP A 76 -21.65 -18.75 -5.27
C TRP A 76 -21.53 -17.51 -6.15
N GLN A 77 -22.39 -17.37 -7.17
CA GLN A 77 -22.39 -16.20 -8.05
C GLN A 77 -22.65 -14.88 -7.30
N ARG A 78 -23.41 -14.91 -6.20
CA ARG A 78 -23.66 -13.73 -5.35
C ARG A 78 -22.46 -13.38 -4.47
N LYS A 79 -21.81 -14.39 -3.87
CA LYS A 79 -20.72 -14.20 -2.88
C LYS A 79 -19.32 -14.13 -3.51
N ALA A 80 -19.09 -14.84 -4.61
CA ALA A 80 -17.84 -14.88 -5.35
C ALA A 80 -17.71 -13.77 -6.39
N ARG A 81 -18.79 -13.00 -6.65
CA ARG A 81 -18.65 -11.63 -7.12
C ARG A 81 -17.80 -10.92 -6.08
N ALA A 82 -16.49 -10.88 -6.32
CA ALA A 82 -15.66 -9.85 -5.74
C ALA A 82 -16.48 -8.58 -5.84
N LYS A 83 -16.69 -7.86 -4.72
CA LYS A 83 -17.08 -6.45 -4.80
C LYS A 83 -16.16 -5.91 -5.87
N VAL A 84 -16.69 -5.67 -7.07
CA VAL A 84 -15.89 -5.17 -8.17
C VAL A 84 -15.35 -3.91 -7.57
N ILE A 85 -14.06 -3.90 -7.26
CA ILE A 85 -13.35 -2.66 -7.01
C ILE A 85 -13.66 -1.93 -8.30
N LYS A 86 -14.64 -1.01 -8.25
CA LYS A 86 -15.04 -0.24 -9.41
C LYS A 86 -13.71 0.26 -9.93
N LYS A 87 -13.28 -0.24 -11.09
CA LYS A 87 -12.06 0.24 -11.75
C LYS A 87 -12.24 1.76 -11.70
N PRO A 88 -11.43 2.50 -10.93
CA PRO A 88 -11.69 3.92 -10.72
C PRO A 88 -11.90 4.47 -12.12
N SER A 89 -13.07 5.09 -12.37
CA SER A 89 -13.40 5.58 -13.70
C SER A 89 -12.18 6.34 -14.16
N ASN A 90 -11.68 6.03 -15.38
CA ASN A 90 -10.45 6.64 -15.91
C ASN A 90 -10.49 8.12 -15.49
N PRO A 91 -9.65 8.56 -14.54
CA PRO A 91 -9.72 9.93 -14.08
C PRO A 91 -9.51 10.72 -15.36
N LYS A 92 -10.44 11.63 -15.66
CA LYS A 92 -10.31 12.53 -16.80
C LYS A 92 -8.86 13.01 -16.76
N ILE A 93 -8.09 12.71 -17.81
CA ILE A 93 -6.68 13.11 -17.86
C ILE A 93 -6.73 14.63 -17.97
N GLU A 94 -6.75 15.29 -16.81
CA GLU A 94 -6.68 16.73 -16.76
C GLU A 94 -5.36 17.11 -17.43
N LYS A 95 -5.42 18.03 -18.38
CA LYS A 95 -4.21 18.58 -18.97
C LYS A 95 -3.35 19.12 -17.84
N LEU A 96 -2.13 18.58 -17.74
CA LEU A 96 -1.17 19.00 -16.74
C LEU A 96 -0.69 20.41 -17.10
N SER A 97 -0.72 21.28 -16.12
CA SER A 97 -0.20 22.64 -16.21
C SER A 97 1.27 22.67 -15.75
N LYS A 98 1.98 23.78 -16.01
CA LYS A 98 3.35 23.97 -15.51
C LYS A 98 3.30 24.61 -14.13
N ALA A 99 3.21 23.80 -13.08
CA ALA A 99 3.20 24.31 -11.71
C ALA A 99 4.54 24.94 -11.29
N ILE A 100 4.49 25.92 -10.39
CA ILE A 100 5.67 26.61 -9.85
C ILE A 100 5.77 26.26 -8.36
N PRO A 101 6.94 25.76 -7.89
CA PRO A 101 7.12 25.44 -6.48
C PRO A 101 7.10 26.71 -5.61
N LYS A 102 6.65 26.58 -4.35
CA LYS A 102 6.66 27.68 -3.40
C LYS A 102 8.08 28.05 -2.93
N LYS A 103 8.17 29.21 -2.27
CA LYS A 103 9.42 29.82 -1.76
C LYS A 103 10.31 28.93 -0.87
N GLN A 104 9.77 27.83 -0.34
CA GLN A 104 10.54 26.88 0.47
C GLN A 104 11.50 26.05 -0.40
N PHE A 105 11.20 25.85 -1.68
CA PHE A 105 12.07 25.17 -2.62
C PHE A 105 13.17 26.12 -3.14
N ARG A 106 14.41 25.64 -3.16
CA ARG A 106 15.56 26.30 -3.80
C ARG A 106 15.72 25.72 -5.21
N GLY A 107 16.04 26.56 -6.19
CA GLY A 107 16.32 26.11 -7.56
C GLY A 107 15.15 26.20 -8.52
N LYS A 108 15.39 25.79 -9.78
CA LYS A 108 14.44 25.89 -10.90
C LYS A 108 14.15 24.49 -11.43
N LEU A 109 12.87 24.15 -11.55
CA LEU A 109 12.42 22.90 -12.16
C LEU A 109 12.45 22.99 -13.69
N LEU A 110 12.79 21.88 -14.34
CA LEU A 110 12.66 21.71 -15.79
C LEU A 110 11.17 21.64 -16.20
N ASN A 111 10.86 21.86 -17.48
CA ASN A 111 9.47 21.94 -17.96
C ASN A 111 8.66 20.67 -17.65
N PHE A 112 9.24 19.49 -17.84
CA PHE A 112 8.58 18.21 -17.52
C PHE A 112 8.42 18.02 -16.01
N GLN A 113 9.38 18.47 -15.20
CA GLN A 113 9.30 18.41 -13.74
C GLN A 113 8.18 19.31 -13.19
N LYS A 114 7.91 20.44 -13.84
CA LYS A 114 6.75 21.30 -13.51
C LYS A 114 5.42 20.60 -13.79
N MET A 115 5.35 19.79 -14.84
CA MET A 115 4.17 18.96 -15.12
C MET A 115 4.03 17.84 -14.09
N GLY A 116 5.14 17.19 -13.71
CA GLY A 116 5.15 16.21 -12.62
C GLY A 116 4.71 16.81 -11.29
N LEU A 117 5.12 18.04 -10.97
CA LEU A 117 4.65 18.76 -9.79
C LEU A 117 3.14 19.03 -9.85
N ASP A 118 2.60 19.48 -10.98
CA ASP A 118 1.17 19.70 -11.16
C ASP A 118 0.38 18.39 -10.97
N PHE A 119 0.89 17.28 -11.51
CA PHE A 119 0.32 15.95 -11.31
C PHE A 119 0.27 15.56 -9.82
N LEU A 120 1.36 15.79 -9.08
CA LEU A 120 1.40 15.50 -7.64
C LEU A 120 0.42 16.38 -6.84
N LEU A 121 0.29 17.66 -7.18
CA LEU A 121 -0.63 18.58 -6.50
C LEU A 121 -2.10 18.23 -6.75
N LYS A 122 -2.42 17.70 -7.93
CA LYS A 122 -3.76 17.22 -8.28
C LYS A 122 -4.06 15.84 -7.72
N SER A 123 -3.02 15.06 -7.41
CA SER A 123 -3.17 13.78 -6.75
C SER A 123 -3.64 14.01 -5.31
N SER A 124 -4.83 13.52 -4.95
CA SER A 124 -5.42 13.68 -3.61
C SER A 124 -4.73 12.79 -2.56
N GLY A 125 -3.41 12.94 -2.40
CA GLY A 125 -2.56 12.23 -1.45
C GLY A 125 -1.67 11.17 -2.09
N ASN A 126 -2.27 10.14 -2.70
CA ASN A 126 -1.50 9.02 -3.27
C ASN A 126 -1.16 9.26 -4.74
N ALA A 127 0.14 9.19 -5.08
CA ALA A 127 0.63 9.36 -6.44
C ALA A 127 1.77 8.39 -6.76
N LEU A 128 1.83 7.93 -8.01
CA LEU A 128 2.92 7.12 -8.55
C LEU A 128 3.62 7.88 -9.67
N LEU A 129 4.86 8.32 -9.43
CA LEU A 129 5.72 8.90 -10.46
C LEU A 129 6.48 7.78 -11.18
N ALA A 130 6.02 7.45 -12.38
CA ALA A 130 6.60 6.41 -13.23
C ALA A 130 7.56 6.96 -14.31
N ASP A 131 8.12 8.14 -14.08
CA ASP A 131 9.13 8.75 -14.97
C ASP A 131 10.40 7.88 -15.06
N ASP A 132 11.10 7.98 -16.19
CA ASP A 132 12.39 7.32 -16.41
C ASP A 132 13.43 7.65 -15.33
N MET A 133 14.40 6.76 -15.18
CA MET A 133 15.53 6.95 -14.27
C MET A 133 16.35 8.18 -14.70
N GLY A 134 16.80 8.99 -13.73
CA GLY A 134 17.60 10.19 -14.00
C GLY A 134 16.80 11.48 -14.24
N LEU A 135 15.48 11.43 -14.42
CA LEU A 135 14.64 12.64 -14.61
C LEU A 135 14.43 13.50 -13.35
N GLY A 136 15.08 13.15 -12.24
CA GLY A 136 15.04 13.95 -11.01
C GLY A 136 13.73 13.79 -10.22
N LYS A 137 13.20 12.57 -10.11
CA LYS A 137 12.02 12.26 -9.28
C LYS A 137 12.14 12.81 -7.86
N THR A 138 13.31 12.67 -7.23
CA THR A 138 13.60 13.25 -5.91
C THR A 138 13.35 14.76 -5.87
N VAL A 139 13.80 15.50 -6.87
CA VAL A 139 13.63 16.96 -6.95
C VAL A 139 12.16 17.32 -7.12
N GLN A 140 11.42 16.58 -7.95
CA GLN A 140 9.96 16.77 -8.10
C GLN A 140 9.22 16.52 -6.77
N THR A 141 9.59 15.46 -6.03
CA THR A 141 9.00 15.16 -4.71
C THR A 141 9.30 16.25 -3.69
N LEU A 142 10.54 16.77 -3.65
CA LEU A 142 10.90 17.87 -2.74
C LEU A 142 10.15 19.17 -3.09
N ALA A 143 9.98 19.45 -4.38
CA ALA A 143 9.17 20.58 -4.84
C ALA A 143 7.70 20.47 -4.42
N TYR A 144 7.14 19.26 -4.44
CA TYR A 144 5.80 18.97 -3.93
C TYR A 144 5.70 19.21 -2.43
N ILE A 145 6.61 18.63 -1.64
CA ILE A 145 6.70 18.82 -0.18
C ILE A 145 6.82 20.31 0.18
N ALA A 146 7.60 21.08 -0.58
CA ALA A 146 7.75 22.52 -0.38
C ALA A 146 6.47 23.33 -0.67
N THR A 147 5.59 22.81 -1.52
CA THR A 147 4.36 23.48 -1.95
C THR A 147 3.21 23.19 -0.99
N GLU A 148 3.21 22.00 -0.39
CA GLU A 148 2.18 21.54 0.53
C GLU A 148 2.22 22.29 1.89
N LYS A 149 1.05 22.58 2.47
CA LYS A 149 0.97 23.49 3.64
C LYS A 149 1.47 22.83 4.93
N GLN A 150 1.09 21.57 5.15
CA GLN A 150 1.39 20.77 6.34
C GLN A 150 2.23 19.53 5.99
N SER A 151 3.32 19.72 5.26
CA SER A 151 4.14 18.60 4.77
C SER A 151 5.10 18.01 5.80
N VAL A 152 5.38 18.71 6.90
CA VAL A 152 6.40 18.33 7.88
C VAL A 152 5.70 17.88 9.18
N PRO A 153 6.12 16.76 9.81
CA PRO A 153 7.28 15.91 9.49
C PRO A 153 7.10 15.00 8.26
N VAL A 154 8.17 14.81 7.47
CA VAL A 154 8.22 13.90 6.31
C VAL A 154 9.00 12.63 6.64
N LEU A 155 8.47 11.46 6.29
CA LEU A 155 9.20 10.19 6.32
C LEU A 155 9.53 9.73 4.91
N VAL A 156 10.83 9.59 4.61
CA VAL A 156 11.34 9.05 3.35
C VAL A 156 11.85 7.63 3.60
N ILE A 157 11.31 6.68 2.83
CA ILE A 157 11.70 5.28 2.88
C ILE A 157 12.36 4.93 1.56
N ALA A 158 13.64 4.56 1.59
CA ALA A 158 14.41 4.28 0.38
C ALA A 158 15.53 3.24 0.63
N PRO A 159 16.15 2.65 -0.42
CA PRO A 159 17.32 1.80 -0.24
C PRO A 159 18.44 2.53 0.53
N LEU A 160 19.22 1.80 1.33
CA LEU A 160 20.28 2.37 2.17
C LEU A 160 21.24 3.26 1.39
N VAL A 161 21.64 2.83 0.19
CA VAL A 161 22.58 3.53 -0.70
C VAL A 161 22.06 4.88 -1.19
N THR A 162 20.74 5.09 -1.24
CA THR A 162 20.15 6.34 -1.73
C THR A 162 19.82 7.32 -0.61
N LEU A 163 19.85 6.91 0.67
CA LEU A 163 19.55 7.80 1.80
C LEU A 163 20.50 8.99 1.87
N THR A 164 21.80 8.78 1.61
CA THR A 164 22.78 9.87 1.56
C THR A 164 22.49 10.84 0.41
N ASN A 165 22.01 10.34 -0.74
CA ASN A 165 21.59 11.20 -1.83
C ASN A 165 20.35 12.02 -1.45
N TRP A 166 19.35 11.39 -0.82
CA TRP A 166 18.17 12.10 -0.30
C TRP A 166 18.55 13.21 0.66
N GLN A 167 19.46 12.94 1.61
CA GLN A 167 19.95 13.97 2.52
C GLN A 167 20.56 15.16 1.77
N ARG A 168 21.50 14.92 0.85
CA ARG A 168 22.14 15.97 0.06
C ARG A 168 21.13 16.79 -0.75
N GLU A 169 20.15 16.13 -1.37
CA GLU A 169 19.14 16.82 -2.18
C GLU A 169 18.18 17.64 -1.31
N ILE A 170 17.83 17.19 -0.10
CA ILE A 170 17.06 17.99 0.85
C ILE A 170 17.85 19.23 1.25
N GLU A 171 19.13 19.08 1.61
CA GLU A 171 19.98 20.22 2.01
C GLU A 171 20.16 21.24 0.89
N ARG A 172 20.26 20.75 -0.36
CA ARG A 172 20.41 21.58 -1.56
C ARG A 172 19.12 22.30 -1.95
N PHE A 173 18.00 21.59 -1.99
CA PHE A 173 16.76 22.06 -2.61
C PHE A 173 15.71 22.57 -1.61
N MET A 174 15.89 22.41 -0.29
CA MET A 174 14.90 22.85 0.69
C MET A 174 15.44 23.93 1.63
N LYS A 175 14.61 24.93 1.91
CA LYS A 175 14.80 25.91 2.98
C LYS A 175 14.11 25.45 4.26
N LYS A 176 14.68 25.84 5.41
CA LYS A 176 14.07 25.64 6.72
C LYS A 176 12.79 26.46 6.82
N LYS A 177 11.71 25.79 7.16
CA LYS A 177 10.41 26.40 7.46
C LYS A 177 10.18 26.32 8.96
N SER A 178 10.03 27.45 9.61
CA SER A 178 9.66 27.52 11.03
C SER A 178 8.23 27.02 11.23
N LYS A 179 7.90 26.56 12.44
CA LYS A 179 6.55 26.11 12.82
C LYS A 179 5.47 27.18 12.55
N ASN A 180 5.87 28.45 12.54
CA ASN A 180 4.98 29.60 12.29
C ASN A 180 4.82 29.91 10.79
N GLY A 181 5.33 29.05 9.89
CA GLY A 181 5.23 29.21 8.44
C GLY A 181 6.26 30.16 7.81
N ARG A 182 7.08 30.84 8.63
CA ARG A 182 8.19 31.68 8.15
C ARG A 182 9.31 30.83 7.57
N ILE A 183 9.82 31.24 6.41
CA ILE A 183 10.92 30.58 5.73
C ILE A 183 12.20 31.36 6.03
N THR A 184 13.23 30.68 6.53
CA THR A 184 14.55 31.27 6.72
C THR A 184 15.33 31.13 5.41
N GLU A 185 15.97 32.20 4.92
CA GLU A 185 16.60 32.17 3.59
C GLU A 185 17.80 31.22 3.52
N ASP A 186 18.63 31.20 4.57
CA ASP A 186 19.83 30.36 4.64
C ASP A 186 19.65 29.06 5.42
N GLY A 187 18.58 28.93 6.20
CA GLY A 187 18.34 27.76 7.03
C GLY A 187 18.12 26.48 6.21
N VAL A 188 18.72 25.38 6.66
CA VAL A 188 18.49 24.03 6.14
C VAL A 188 17.50 23.29 7.07
N PRO A 189 16.56 22.47 6.54
CA PRO A 189 15.68 21.65 7.37
C PRO A 189 16.46 20.67 8.25
N THR A 190 15.86 20.29 9.38
CA THR A 190 16.48 19.34 10.31
C THR A 190 16.24 17.91 9.81
N ILE A 191 17.30 17.16 9.52
CA ILE A 191 17.24 15.82 8.92
C ILE A 191 17.81 14.80 9.90
N THR A 192 17.15 13.64 10.06
CA THR A 192 17.70 12.50 10.78
C THR A 192 17.71 11.25 9.91
N THR A 193 18.84 10.53 9.89
CA THR A 193 18.94 9.23 9.23
C THR A 193 18.95 8.13 10.28
N ILE A 194 17.94 7.29 10.26
CA ILE A 194 17.80 6.18 11.21
C ILE A 194 18.68 5.04 10.72
N ARG A 195 19.86 4.88 11.36
CA ARG A 195 20.84 3.82 11.04
C ARG A 195 20.83 2.64 12.02
N SER A 196 20.13 2.77 13.14
CA SER A 196 20.07 1.76 14.20
C SER A 196 18.63 1.30 14.43
N GLY A 197 18.45 0.02 14.73
CA GLY A 197 17.15 -0.55 15.12
C GLY A 197 16.79 -0.37 16.60
N LYS A 198 17.69 0.17 17.45
CA LYS A 198 17.44 0.30 18.89
C LYS A 198 16.45 1.41 19.23
N GLN A 199 15.29 1.09 19.80
CA GLN A 199 14.25 2.07 20.17
C GLN A 199 14.83 3.32 20.86
N LYS A 200 14.46 4.49 20.34
CA LYS A 200 14.95 5.79 20.78
C LYS A 200 13.88 6.82 20.44
N GLU A 201 13.70 7.80 21.32
CA GLU A 201 12.80 8.90 21.05
C GLU A 201 13.28 9.71 19.83
N LEU A 202 12.42 9.75 18.82
CA LEU A 202 12.59 10.52 17.60
C LEU A 202 11.65 11.72 17.71
N SER A 203 12.18 12.90 18.01
CA SER A 203 11.37 14.11 18.11
C SER A 203 12.12 15.32 17.54
N GLY A 204 11.36 16.23 16.91
CA GLY A 204 11.86 17.54 16.50
C GLY A 204 12.57 17.63 15.13
N TYR A 205 12.58 16.58 14.31
CA TYR A 205 13.14 16.63 12.96
C TYR A 205 12.07 16.91 11.91
N ASP A 206 12.48 17.59 10.84
CA ASP A 206 11.61 17.89 9.70
C ASP A 206 11.55 16.70 8.73
N PHE A 207 12.67 16.01 8.54
CA PHE A 207 12.80 14.86 7.66
C PHE A 207 13.38 13.65 8.40
N TYR A 208 12.73 12.50 8.25
CA TYR A 208 13.17 11.20 8.73
C TYR A 208 13.53 10.33 7.53
N LEU A 209 14.77 9.87 7.46
CA LEU A 209 15.25 8.98 6.41
C LEU A 209 15.46 7.58 7.00
N ILE A 210 14.84 6.56 6.41
CA ILE A 210 14.93 5.17 6.88
C ILE A 210 15.04 4.19 5.72
N ASN A 211 15.78 3.09 5.92
CA ASN A 211 15.80 1.98 4.98
C ASN A 211 14.66 0.99 5.24
N TYR A 212 14.36 0.16 4.25
CA TYR A 212 13.29 -0.84 4.35
C TYR A 212 13.44 -1.80 5.55
N GLU A 213 14.67 -2.22 5.84
CA GLU A 213 14.93 -3.21 6.90
C GLU A 213 14.69 -2.66 8.31
N LEU A 214 14.98 -1.38 8.54
CA LEU A 214 14.79 -0.77 9.86
C LEU A 214 13.35 -0.29 10.07
N LEU A 215 12.56 -0.14 9.00
CA LEU A 215 11.16 0.29 9.07
C LEU A 215 10.35 -0.60 10.02
N TYR A 216 10.44 -1.92 9.87
CA TYR A 216 9.72 -2.87 10.72
C TYR A 216 10.17 -2.78 12.18
N LYS A 217 11.48 -2.67 12.43
CA LYS A 217 12.05 -2.58 13.79
C LYS A 217 11.67 -1.28 14.52
N ARG A 218 11.41 -0.21 13.76
CA ARG A 218 11.14 1.15 14.26
C ARG A 218 9.67 1.57 14.19
N GLN A 219 8.77 0.66 13.82
CA GLN A 219 7.36 0.97 13.60
C GLN A 219 6.71 1.66 14.82
N ILE A 220 7.03 1.22 16.04
CA ILE A 220 6.49 1.77 17.29
C ILE A 220 6.97 3.21 17.53
N ASP A 221 8.22 3.51 17.20
CA ASP A 221 8.76 4.87 17.33
C ASP A 221 8.14 5.80 16.27
N LEU A 222 8.00 5.31 15.04
CA LEU A 222 7.45 6.07 13.92
C LEU A 222 5.95 6.32 14.06
N SER A 223 5.18 5.39 14.65
CA SER A 223 3.74 5.60 14.87
C SER A 223 3.44 6.73 15.85
N LYS A 224 4.40 7.07 16.72
CA LYS A 224 4.28 8.20 17.67
C LYS A 224 4.48 9.56 16.99
N LEU A 225 5.04 9.60 15.77
CA LEU A 225 5.41 10.84 15.08
C LEU A 225 4.23 11.61 14.45
N ASN A 226 2.98 11.11 14.52
CA ASN A 226 1.79 11.76 13.94
C ASN A 226 2.01 12.31 12.51
N ILE A 227 2.72 11.54 11.68
CA ILE A 227 2.93 11.86 10.26
C ILE A 227 1.58 11.70 9.56
N ARG A 228 1.12 12.76 8.89
CA ARG A 228 -0.16 12.79 8.16
C ARG A 228 0.03 12.55 6.68
#